data_AF-A0A7W1A0D5-F1
#
_entry.id   AF-A0A7W1A0D5-F1
#
_cell.length_a   1.000
_cell.length_b   1.000
_cell.length_c   1.000
_cell.angle_alpha   90.00
_cell.angle_beta   90.00
_cell.angle_gamma   90.00
#
_symmetry.space_group_name_H-M   'P 1'
#
loop_
_entity.id
_entity.type
_entity.pdbx_description
1 polymer ?
#
loop_
_entity_poly.entity_id
_entity_poly.type
_entity_poly.pdbx_seq_one_letter_code
_entity_poly.pdbx_strand_id
1 'polypeptide(L)'
;MVAGVLLSTGEPSEFDLQRANAGLAALGRPPLSNGDLGTETPETLAPLIPDELRSGVLELLYVLADDEPIRRRIADAYAGLWREEAEPPAQPRKGSAVMRWLVGKLPRHQVGAASKEDEMVERQGPYRDVEIEVEAPVERSPLRQRVERISGEFRRVVDAVESVIVGKRDVIERVLTAMAAKGHVLLVDVPGVGKTQLCKALAAVIETRFGRIQFTPDLLPMDITGANVFDPRDKQFYFRPGPIFTHILLADEINRATPKTQSALLEVMEERCATVDGVTHRMEEPFQVLATMNPIEHQGTYALPAAQIDRFMVMLEIGYPTPDDEVRVLDFHLGAASPLDALTPVITRASFMEWRETVPQIHVTPELKRTAVEYINKLRKGADDGQSISPRATLSWVRASQARAMLCGREFVTMDDLLHVAPDVLRHRLWTDAHTVRERLRAVALTGAR
;
A
#
# COMPACT_ATOMS: atom_id res chain seq x y z
N MET A 1 -20.96 23.26 29.99
CA MET A 1 -20.78 22.64 28.65
C MET A 1 -19.33 22.31 28.29
N VAL A 2 -18.31 23.13 28.63
CA VAL A 2 -16.88 22.72 28.47
C VAL A 2 -16.49 21.54 29.39
N ALA A 3 -17.29 21.31 30.43
CA ALA A 3 -17.07 20.33 31.47
C ALA A 3 -17.21 18.85 31.07
N GLY A 4 -18.23 18.51 30.28
CA GLY A 4 -18.46 17.12 29.85
C GLY A 4 -17.51 16.65 28.74
N VAL A 5 -16.76 17.58 28.14
CA VAL A 5 -15.87 17.34 26.99
C VAL A 5 -14.57 16.65 27.41
N LEU A 6 -14.13 16.86 28.64
CA LEU A 6 -12.74 16.62 29.06
C LEU A 6 -12.45 15.21 29.59
N LEU A 7 -13.47 14.36 29.80
CA LEU A 7 -13.35 13.12 30.58
C LEU A 7 -14.10 11.94 29.96
N SER A 8 -14.16 11.90 28.63
CA SER A 8 -15.03 11.03 27.81
C SER A 8 -14.73 9.51 27.85
N THR A 9 -14.03 9.02 28.88
CA THR A 9 -13.87 7.57 29.13
C THR A 9 -13.78 7.26 30.62
N GLY A 10 -14.90 6.85 31.23
CA GLY A 10 -14.95 6.28 32.59
C GLY A 10 -15.17 7.29 33.73
N GLU A 11 -15.18 6.81 34.98
CA GLU A 11 -15.18 7.68 36.16
C GLU A 11 -13.83 8.41 36.25
N PRO A 12 -13.82 9.75 36.24
CA PRO A 12 -12.57 10.51 36.22
C PRO A 12 -11.84 10.37 37.55
N SER A 13 -10.51 10.19 37.51
CA SER A 13 -9.71 10.19 38.72
C SER A 13 -9.68 11.59 39.36
N GLU A 14 -9.41 11.65 40.67
CA GLU A 14 -9.23 12.93 41.38
C GLU A 14 -8.10 13.78 40.75
N PHE A 15 -7.10 13.11 40.16
CA PHE A 15 -6.01 13.73 39.43
C PHE A 15 -6.45 14.33 38.08
N ASP A 16 -7.29 13.62 37.32
CA ASP A 16 -7.86 14.12 36.06
C ASP A 16 -8.72 15.37 36.31
N LEU A 17 -9.54 15.34 37.36
CA LEU A 17 -10.38 16.48 37.78
C LEU A 17 -9.54 17.69 38.17
N GLN A 18 -8.42 17.50 38.88
CA GLN A 18 -7.51 18.59 39.23
C GLN A 18 -6.87 19.22 37.99
N ARG A 19 -6.40 18.40 37.03
CA ARG A 19 -5.82 18.90 35.77
C ARG A 19 -6.83 19.64 34.90
N ALA A 20 -8.05 19.09 34.78
CA ALA A 20 -9.13 19.73 34.05
C ALA A 20 -9.52 21.08 34.68
N ASN A 21 -9.64 21.15 36.01
CA ASN A 21 -9.94 22.38 36.74
C ASN A 21 -8.82 23.43 36.62
N ALA A 22 -7.55 23.02 36.62
CA ALA A 22 -6.43 23.93 36.37
C ALA A 22 -6.48 24.55 34.97
N GLY A 23 -6.84 23.75 33.96
CA GLY A 23 -7.04 24.23 32.59
C GLY A 23 -8.23 25.17 32.44
N LEU A 24 -9.36 24.85 33.08
CA LEU A 24 -10.54 25.71 33.08
C LEU A 24 -10.27 27.06 33.75
N ALA A 25 -9.50 27.07 34.83
CA ALA A 25 -9.07 28.31 35.48
C ALA A 25 -8.22 29.19 34.54
N ALA A 26 -7.33 28.59 33.73
CA ALA A 26 -6.56 29.31 32.71
C ALA A 26 -7.44 29.90 31.60
N LEU A 27 -8.60 29.29 31.34
CA LEU A 27 -9.63 29.80 30.42
C LEU A 27 -10.64 30.74 31.09
N GLY A 28 -10.43 31.10 32.36
CA GLY A 28 -11.32 31.99 33.13
C GLY A 28 -12.68 31.38 33.48
N ARG A 29 -12.76 30.05 33.59
CA ARG A 29 -14.00 29.30 33.85
C ARG A 29 -14.04 28.72 35.27
N PRO A 30 -15.25 28.58 35.87
CA PRO A 30 -15.40 27.97 37.19
C PRO A 30 -15.02 26.48 37.17
N PRO A 31 -14.60 25.91 38.31
CA PRO A 31 -14.27 24.50 38.41
C PRO A 31 -15.50 23.60 38.19
N LEU A 32 -15.24 22.37 37.74
CA LEU A 32 -16.22 21.32 37.50
C LEU A 32 -16.96 20.94 38.78
N SER A 33 -18.28 20.77 38.69
CA SER A 33 -19.10 20.13 39.72
C SER A 33 -19.52 18.73 39.28
N ASN A 34 -19.96 17.88 40.22
CA ASN A 34 -20.44 16.53 39.91
C ASN A 34 -21.65 16.51 38.96
N GLY A 35 -22.40 17.61 38.85
CA GLY A 35 -23.51 17.75 37.92
C GLY A 35 -23.10 18.04 36.47
N ASP A 36 -21.82 18.31 36.23
CA ASP A 36 -21.31 18.66 34.90
C ASP A 36 -20.67 17.46 34.16
N LEU A 37 -20.68 16.28 34.78
CA LEU A 37 -20.19 15.02 34.22
C LEU A 37 -21.32 14.35 33.42
N GLY A 38 -21.09 14.09 32.14
CA GLY A 38 -22.07 13.46 31.26
C GLY A 38 -21.40 12.60 30.18
N THR A 39 -22.19 11.75 29.52
CA THR A 39 -21.72 10.78 28.52
C THR A 39 -22.05 11.20 27.08
N GLU A 40 -22.05 12.50 26.80
CA GLU A 40 -22.40 13.03 25.47
C GLU A 40 -21.23 12.95 24.48
N THR A 41 -21.55 12.84 23.19
CA THR A 41 -20.55 12.67 22.13
C THR A 41 -20.01 14.02 21.62
N PRO A 42 -18.81 14.05 20.99
CA PRO A 42 -18.25 15.26 20.42
C PRO A 42 -19.16 15.98 19.42
N GLU A 43 -19.93 15.23 18.63
CA GLU A 43 -20.88 15.77 17.65
C GLU A 43 -22.02 16.55 18.31
N THR A 44 -22.39 16.16 19.53
CA THR A 44 -23.45 16.81 20.31
C THR A 44 -22.94 18.09 20.98
N LEU A 45 -21.72 18.04 21.52
CA LEU A 45 -21.16 19.13 22.33
C LEU A 45 -20.40 20.18 21.52
N ALA A 46 -19.77 19.82 20.41
CA ALA A 46 -18.94 20.72 19.60
C ALA A 46 -19.68 21.99 19.12
N PRO A 47 -20.96 21.94 18.68
CA PRO A 47 -21.72 23.13 18.25
C PRO A 47 -22.08 24.06 19.41
N LEU A 48 -22.09 23.55 20.65
CA LEU A 48 -22.49 24.29 21.84
C LEU A 48 -21.35 25.12 22.45
N ILE A 49 -20.13 24.95 21.93
CA ILE A 49 -18.92 25.62 22.40
C ILE A 49 -18.67 26.88 21.55
N PRO A 50 -18.67 28.08 22.16
CA PRO A 50 -18.41 29.33 21.45
C PRO A 50 -17.06 29.32 20.71
N ASP A 51 -17.03 29.88 19.51
CA ASP A 51 -15.88 29.90 18.60
C ASP A 51 -14.60 30.41 19.27
N GLU A 52 -14.74 31.45 20.10
CA GLU A 52 -13.67 32.08 20.86
C GLU A 52 -12.97 31.12 21.85
N LEU A 53 -13.65 30.05 22.26
CA LEU A 53 -13.14 29.06 23.21
C LEU A 53 -12.64 27.79 22.53
N ARG A 54 -12.98 27.55 21.25
CA ARG A 54 -12.67 26.30 20.55
C ARG A 54 -11.17 26.01 20.57
N SER A 55 -10.33 27.00 20.28
CA SER A 55 -8.87 26.85 20.28
C SER A 55 -8.31 26.49 21.67
N GLY A 56 -8.75 27.20 22.72
CA GLY A 56 -8.29 26.94 24.09
C GLY A 56 -8.78 25.61 24.66
N VAL A 57 -10.00 25.20 24.30
CA VAL A 57 -10.54 23.88 24.68
C VAL A 57 -9.81 22.77 23.92
N LEU A 58 -9.45 22.99 22.66
CA LEU A 58 -8.70 22.01 21.87
C LEU A 58 -7.30 21.77 22.43
N GLU A 59 -6.58 22.83 22.81
CA GLU A 59 -5.28 22.71 23.49
C GLU A 59 -5.40 21.94 24.80
N LEU A 60 -6.43 22.24 25.60
CA LEU A 60 -6.68 21.53 26.86
C LEU A 60 -6.97 20.03 26.63
N LEU A 61 -7.75 19.69 25.60
CA LEU A 61 -8.04 18.31 25.22
C LEU A 61 -6.77 17.54 24.85
N TYR A 62 -5.86 18.13 24.08
CA TYR A 62 -4.59 17.49 23.75
C TYR A 62 -3.66 17.36 24.96
N VAL A 63 -3.66 18.32 25.88
CA VAL A 63 -2.89 18.23 27.13
C VAL A 63 -3.41 17.12 28.04
N LEU A 64 -4.74 16.93 28.12
CA LEU A 64 -5.36 15.87 28.91
C LEU A 64 -5.31 14.49 28.24
N ALA A 65 -5.15 14.45 26.92
CA ALA A 65 -5.04 13.21 26.17
C ALA A 65 -3.71 12.48 26.41
N ASP A 66 -2.62 13.22 26.61
CA ASP A 66 -1.27 12.65 26.84
C ASP A 66 -0.95 11.52 25.82
N ASP A 67 -0.46 10.36 26.28
CA ASP A 67 -0.22 9.16 25.45
C ASP A 67 -1.44 8.22 25.32
N GLU A 68 -2.62 8.59 25.85
CA GLU A 68 -3.81 7.72 25.79
C GLU A 68 -4.48 7.78 24.40
N PRO A 69 -4.52 6.67 23.63
CA PRO A 69 -4.99 6.69 22.24
C PRO A 69 -6.47 7.08 22.10
N ILE A 70 -7.29 6.73 23.09
CA ILE A 70 -8.74 6.97 23.05
C ILE A 70 -9.05 8.46 23.28
N ARG A 71 -8.41 9.09 24.27
CA ARG A 71 -8.58 10.52 24.55
C ARG A 71 -8.06 11.38 23.39
N ARG A 72 -6.96 10.96 22.75
CA ARG A 72 -6.41 11.64 21.57
C ARG A 72 -7.34 11.61 20.37
N ARG A 73 -7.98 10.45 20.12
CA ARG A 73 -8.99 10.31 19.06
C ARG A 73 -10.20 11.24 19.28
N ILE A 74 -10.55 11.51 20.54
CA ILE A 74 -11.64 12.42 20.88
C ILE A 74 -11.25 13.88 20.65
N ALA A 75 -10.02 14.27 21.01
CA ALA A 75 -9.47 15.59 20.68
C ALA A 75 -9.45 15.82 19.16
N ASP A 76 -9.06 14.82 18.38
CA ASP A 76 -9.06 14.89 16.90
C ASP A 76 -10.47 15.01 16.31
N ALA A 77 -11.49 14.41 16.95
CA ALA A 77 -12.88 14.56 16.55
C ALA A 77 -13.38 16.01 16.72
N TYR A 78 -13.08 16.65 17.86
CA TYR A 78 -13.36 18.08 18.06
C TYR A 78 -12.58 18.97 17.07
N ALA A 79 -11.32 18.64 16.79
CA ALA A 79 -10.52 19.36 15.80
C ALA A 79 -11.13 19.28 14.39
N GLY A 80 -11.70 18.13 14.02
CA GLY A 80 -12.41 17.95 12.75
C GLY A 80 -13.69 18.79 12.67
N LEU A 81 -14.52 18.73 13.70
CA LEU A 81 -15.80 19.44 13.75
C LEU A 81 -15.65 20.97 13.75
N TRP A 82 -14.59 21.50 14.36
CA TRP A 82 -14.32 22.93 14.38
C TRP A 82 -13.55 23.46 13.16
N ARG A 83 -13.10 22.59 12.25
CA ARG A 83 -12.41 22.99 11.00
C ARG A 83 -13.36 23.37 9.86
N GLU A 84 -14.65 23.04 9.93
CA GLU A 84 -15.57 23.18 8.79
C GLU A 84 -16.22 24.57 8.61
N GLU A 85 -16.01 25.53 9.51
CA GLU A 85 -16.52 26.90 9.34
C GLU A 85 -15.39 27.93 9.23
N ALA A 86 -14.66 27.95 8.10
CA ALA A 86 -14.17 29.16 7.43
C ALA A 86 -13.13 28.85 6.35
N GLU A 87 -13.55 28.73 5.10
CA GLU A 87 -12.74 29.26 4.00
C GLU A 87 -13.68 29.71 2.86
N PRO A 88 -13.86 31.03 2.61
CA PRO A 88 -14.45 31.46 1.35
C PRO A 88 -13.50 31.06 0.21
N PRO A 89 -14.02 30.76 -0.99
CA PRO A 89 -13.20 30.22 -2.08
C PRO A 89 -12.05 31.17 -2.41
N ALA A 90 -10.84 30.62 -2.40
CA ALA A 90 -9.62 31.37 -2.67
C ALA A 90 -9.74 32.12 -4.01
N GLN A 91 -9.63 33.44 -3.97
CA GLN A 91 -9.49 34.24 -5.18
C GLN A 91 -8.22 33.80 -5.92
N PRO A 92 -8.27 33.63 -7.25
CA PRO A 92 -7.12 33.20 -8.01
C PRO A 92 -6.01 34.26 -7.89
N ARG A 93 -4.91 33.90 -7.22
CA ARG A 93 -3.69 34.70 -7.22
C ARG A 93 -3.22 34.84 -8.67
N LYS A 94 -3.03 36.07 -9.15
CA LYS A 94 -2.34 36.35 -10.42
C LYS A 94 -0.91 35.81 -10.32
N GLY A 95 -0.69 34.61 -10.84
CA GLY A 95 0.64 34.06 -11.05
C GLY A 95 1.40 34.90 -12.06
N SER A 96 2.69 35.13 -11.79
CA SER A 96 3.64 35.65 -12.77
C SER A 96 3.74 34.71 -13.98
N ALA A 97 3.97 35.28 -15.16
CA ALA A 97 4.01 34.55 -16.42
C ALA A 97 5.12 33.47 -16.41
N VAL A 98 4.73 32.22 -16.62
CA VAL A 98 5.65 31.10 -16.82
C VAL A 98 5.68 30.76 -18.32
N MET A 99 6.87 30.71 -18.91
CA MET A 99 7.04 30.30 -20.32
C MET A 99 6.55 28.86 -20.51
N ARG A 100 5.66 28.67 -21.50
CA ARG A 100 5.11 27.37 -21.88
C ARG A 100 5.79 26.90 -23.15
N TRP A 101 6.75 25.98 -23.04
CA TRP A 101 7.32 25.29 -24.20
C TRP A 101 6.73 23.87 -24.32
N LEU A 102 5.73 23.79 -25.22
CA LEU A 102 5.26 22.67 -26.06
C LEU A 102 5.15 21.22 -25.53
N VAL A 103 3.89 20.76 -25.39
CA VAL A 103 3.35 19.54 -26.04
C VAL A 103 1.91 19.88 -26.49
N GLY A 104 1.61 19.80 -27.79
CA GLY A 104 0.57 20.62 -28.44
C GLY A 104 -0.78 19.99 -28.81
N LYS A 105 -1.62 20.85 -29.40
CA LYS A 105 -2.35 20.66 -30.68
C LYS A 105 -2.53 22.06 -31.29
N LEU A 106 -2.16 22.22 -32.57
CA LEU A 106 -2.28 23.47 -33.34
C LEU A 106 -3.76 23.89 -33.50
N PRO A 107 -4.13 25.17 -33.27
CA PRO A 107 -5.43 25.69 -33.67
C PRO A 107 -5.48 25.85 -35.19
N ARG A 108 -6.55 25.31 -35.80
CA ARG A 108 -6.89 25.54 -37.20
C ARG A 108 -7.14 27.04 -37.44
N HIS A 109 -6.65 27.52 -38.57
CA HIS A 109 -6.94 28.83 -39.15
C HIS A 109 -8.30 29.42 -38.78
N GLN A 110 -8.30 30.63 -38.23
CA GLN A 110 -9.26 31.65 -38.65
C GLN A 110 -8.50 32.88 -39.12
N VAL A 111 -8.87 33.26 -40.34
CA VAL A 111 -8.41 34.38 -41.13
C VAL A 111 -8.98 35.67 -40.54
N GLY A 112 -8.15 36.72 -40.49
CA GLY A 112 -8.62 38.10 -40.55
C GLY A 112 -8.53 38.88 -39.24
N ALA A 113 -7.47 39.66 -39.11
CA ALA A 113 -7.52 41.10 -38.82
C ALA A 113 -6.10 41.59 -38.52
N ALA A 114 -5.55 42.37 -39.45
CA ALA A 114 -4.31 43.08 -39.25
C ALA A 114 -4.52 44.23 -38.24
N SER A 115 -3.62 44.35 -37.26
CA SER A 115 -3.44 45.61 -36.52
C SER A 115 -2.03 45.71 -35.91
N LYS A 116 -1.14 46.40 -36.62
CA LYS A 116 -0.27 47.50 -36.15
C LYS A 116 0.58 47.35 -34.86
N GLU A 117 1.01 46.15 -34.48
CA GLU A 117 2.05 46.00 -33.43
C GLU A 117 3.37 45.39 -33.96
N ASP A 118 3.52 45.26 -35.28
CA ASP A 118 4.65 44.58 -35.93
C ASP A 118 5.94 45.39 -36.11
N GLU A 119 6.12 46.56 -35.46
CA GLU A 119 7.27 47.43 -35.78
C GLU A 119 8.27 47.75 -34.65
N MET A 120 8.19 47.14 -33.46
CA MET A 120 9.18 47.44 -32.40
C MET A 120 9.59 46.27 -31.51
N VAL A 121 10.07 45.14 -32.05
CA VAL A 121 11.01 44.26 -31.29
C VAL A 121 11.98 43.52 -32.23
N GLU A 122 12.73 44.25 -33.08
CA GLU A 122 13.96 43.72 -33.66
C GLU A 122 15.14 44.03 -32.73
N ARG A 123 15.36 43.16 -31.74
CA ARG A 123 16.70 42.98 -31.16
C ARG A 123 17.02 41.49 -31.12
N GLN A 124 17.85 41.11 -32.08
CA GLN A 124 18.41 39.78 -32.31
C GLN A 124 19.09 39.26 -31.03
N GLY A 125 18.54 38.19 -30.45
CA GLY A 125 19.21 37.41 -29.41
C GLY A 125 20.13 36.35 -30.05
N PRO A 126 21.28 36.01 -29.43
CA PRO A 126 22.37 35.24 -30.05
C PRO A 126 22.10 33.73 -30.26
N TYR A 127 20.83 33.30 -30.24
CA TYR A 127 20.44 31.89 -30.25
C TYR A 127 19.45 31.49 -31.35
N ARG A 128 19.16 32.36 -32.33
CA ARG A 128 18.07 32.12 -33.30
C ARG A 128 18.48 31.44 -34.61
N ASP A 129 19.78 31.28 -34.87
CA ASP A 129 20.29 30.68 -36.12
C ASP A 129 20.85 29.25 -35.94
N VAL A 130 20.54 28.58 -34.84
CA VAL A 130 20.73 27.13 -34.78
C VAL A 130 19.47 26.49 -35.34
N GLU A 131 19.49 26.18 -36.64
CA GLU A 131 18.58 25.18 -37.20
C GLU A 131 18.74 23.91 -36.35
N ILE A 132 17.77 23.66 -35.46
CA ILE A 132 17.67 22.36 -34.80
C ILE A 132 17.26 21.41 -35.91
N GLU A 133 18.24 20.75 -36.53
CA GLU A 133 17.99 19.52 -37.25
C GLU A 133 17.15 18.64 -36.34
N VAL A 134 15.91 18.39 -36.74
CA VAL A 134 15.07 17.39 -36.08
C VAL A 134 15.75 16.07 -36.38
N GLU A 135 16.69 15.68 -35.50
CA GLU A 135 17.36 14.40 -35.56
C GLU A 135 16.30 13.32 -35.74
N ALA A 136 16.59 12.37 -36.64
CA ALA A 136 15.79 11.19 -36.92
C ALA A 136 15.20 10.58 -35.64
N PRO A 137 14.02 9.92 -35.70
CA PRO A 137 13.34 9.41 -34.51
C PRO A 137 14.33 8.66 -33.62
N VAL A 138 14.58 9.20 -32.42
CA VAL A 138 15.56 8.69 -31.45
C VAL A 138 15.40 7.19 -31.37
N GLU A 139 16.43 6.46 -31.81
CA GLU A 139 16.40 5.01 -31.88
C GLU A 139 16.15 4.48 -30.46
N ARG A 140 14.96 3.90 -30.24
CA ARG A 140 14.55 3.50 -28.89
C ARG A 140 15.47 2.39 -28.43
N SER A 141 16.07 2.56 -27.25
CA SER A 141 16.87 1.50 -26.62
C SER A 141 16.06 0.19 -26.55
N PRO A 142 16.70 -0.99 -26.66
CA PRO A 142 16.01 -2.27 -26.50
C PRO A 142 15.26 -2.39 -25.16
N LEU A 143 15.82 -1.80 -24.09
CA LEU A 143 15.19 -1.76 -22.78
C LEU A 143 13.92 -0.90 -22.80
N ARG A 144 13.94 0.27 -23.42
CA ARG A 144 12.78 1.17 -23.53
C ARG A 144 11.62 0.50 -24.26
N GLN A 145 11.89 -0.16 -25.38
CA GLN A 145 10.87 -0.90 -26.13
C GLN A 145 10.25 -2.01 -25.27
N ARG A 146 11.08 -2.73 -24.52
CA ARG A 146 10.63 -3.77 -23.58
C ARG A 146 9.77 -3.18 -22.47
N VAL A 147 10.20 -2.10 -21.83
CA VAL A 147 9.48 -1.42 -20.74
C VAL A 147 8.13 -0.87 -21.21
N GLU A 148 8.07 -0.25 -22.39
CA GLU A 148 6.81 0.24 -22.98
C GLU A 148 5.82 -0.90 -23.25
N ARG A 149 6.30 -2.03 -23.79
CA ARG A 149 5.47 -3.23 -23.98
C ARG A 149 4.96 -3.77 -22.65
N ILE A 150 5.84 -3.94 -21.66
CA ILE A 150 5.49 -4.43 -20.31
C ILE A 150 4.44 -3.52 -19.67
N SER A 151 4.59 -2.19 -19.76
CA SER A 151 3.60 -1.25 -19.24
C SER A 151 2.24 -1.34 -19.95
N GLY A 152 2.23 -1.62 -21.26
CA GLY A 152 1.02 -1.92 -22.02
C GLY A 152 0.34 -3.22 -21.58
N GLU A 153 1.12 -4.29 -21.40
CA GLU A 153 0.65 -5.57 -20.89
C GLU A 153 0.10 -5.44 -19.46
N PHE A 154 0.80 -4.73 -18.59
CA PHE A 154 0.39 -4.44 -17.22
C PHE A 154 -0.99 -3.81 -17.15
N ARG A 155 -1.25 -2.76 -17.94
CA ARG A 155 -2.58 -2.13 -17.99
C ARG A 155 -3.66 -3.12 -18.40
N ARG A 156 -3.41 -3.93 -19.45
CA ARG A 156 -4.38 -4.95 -19.89
C ARG A 156 -4.64 -6.01 -18.82
N VAL A 157 -3.61 -6.44 -18.09
CA VAL A 157 -3.75 -7.39 -16.98
C VAL A 157 -4.58 -6.78 -15.84
N VAL A 158 -4.30 -5.54 -15.46
CA VAL A 158 -5.06 -4.81 -14.43
C VAL A 158 -6.53 -4.68 -14.85
N ASP A 159 -6.79 -4.23 -16.07
CA ASP A 159 -8.16 -4.05 -16.59
C ASP A 159 -8.94 -5.37 -16.63
N ALA A 160 -8.27 -6.48 -17.00
CA ALA A 160 -8.89 -7.80 -17.01
C ALA A 160 -9.23 -8.29 -15.60
N VAL A 161 -8.34 -8.10 -14.62
CA VAL A 161 -8.60 -8.51 -13.22
C VAL A 161 -9.66 -7.63 -12.58
N GLU A 162 -9.67 -6.32 -12.87
CA GLU A 162 -10.68 -5.37 -12.39
C GLU A 162 -12.09 -5.70 -12.89
N SER A 163 -12.22 -6.37 -14.05
CA SER A 163 -13.51 -6.86 -14.55
C SER A 163 -14.17 -7.92 -13.65
N VAL A 164 -13.39 -8.60 -12.80
CA VAL A 164 -13.86 -9.59 -11.83
C VAL A 164 -13.92 -9.02 -10.42
N ILE A 165 -13.06 -8.04 -10.11
CA ILE A 165 -12.87 -7.52 -8.76
C ILE A 165 -13.06 -6.02 -8.76
N VAL A 166 -14.25 -5.63 -8.34
CA VAL A 166 -14.73 -4.26 -8.42
C VAL A 166 -14.04 -3.36 -7.39
N GLY A 167 -13.60 -2.18 -7.83
CA GLY A 167 -13.14 -1.11 -6.94
C GLY A 167 -11.79 -1.34 -6.27
N LYS A 168 -11.03 -2.36 -6.69
CA LYS A 168 -9.74 -2.73 -6.06
C LYS A 168 -8.53 -2.56 -6.99
N ARG A 169 -8.61 -1.66 -7.97
CA ARG A 169 -7.52 -1.41 -8.93
C ARG A 169 -6.16 -1.17 -8.27
N ASP A 170 -6.11 -0.29 -7.28
CA ASP A 170 -4.88 0.04 -6.54
C ASP A 170 -4.27 -1.20 -5.85
N VAL A 171 -5.10 -2.07 -5.27
CA VAL A 171 -4.64 -3.35 -4.68
C VAL A 171 -4.07 -4.27 -5.75
N ILE A 172 -4.76 -4.40 -6.90
CA ILE A 172 -4.30 -5.23 -8.02
C ILE A 172 -2.94 -4.74 -8.53
N GLU A 173 -2.78 -3.43 -8.72
CA GLU A 173 -1.53 -2.81 -9.17
C GLU A 173 -0.38 -3.05 -8.18
N ARG A 174 -0.63 -2.91 -6.87
CA ARG A 174 0.37 -3.16 -5.82
C ARG A 174 0.76 -4.63 -5.72
N VAL A 175 -0.21 -5.55 -5.83
CA VAL A 175 0.05 -6.99 -5.87
C VAL A 175 0.93 -7.33 -7.07
N LEU A 176 0.56 -6.90 -8.27
CA LEU A 176 1.34 -7.12 -9.49
C LEU A 176 2.75 -6.51 -9.40
N THR A 177 2.88 -5.33 -8.79
CA THR A 177 4.17 -4.69 -8.52
C THR A 177 5.06 -5.57 -7.64
N ALA A 178 4.52 -6.11 -6.54
CA ALA A 178 5.25 -7.02 -5.67
C ALA A 178 5.63 -8.32 -6.39
N MET A 179 4.71 -8.90 -7.18
CA MET A 179 4.97 -10.12 -7.95
C MET A 179 6.07 -9.93 -9.01
N ALA A 180 6.03 -8.82 -9.75
CA ALA A 180 7.06 -8.44 -10.71
C ALA A 180 8.43 -8.25 -10.03
N ALA A 181 8.44 -7.72 -8.80
CA ALA A 181 9.64 -7.60 -7.96
C ALA A 181 10.09 -8.93 -7.32
N LYS A 182 9.44 -10.06 -7.63
CA LYS A 182 9.67 -11.40 -7.04
C LYS A 182 9.34 -11.52 -5.55
N GLY A 183 8.49 -10.63 -5.03
CA GLY A 183 8.15 -10.53 -3.61
C GLY A 183 6.82 -11.17 -3.24
N HIS A 184 6.75 -11.76 -2.04
CA HIS A 184 5.51 -12.27 -1.47
C HIS A 184 4.62 -11.18 -0.89
N VAL A 185 3.31 -11.40 -0.93
CA VAL A 185 2.30 -10.45 -0.47
C VAL A 185 1.64 -11.00 0.78
N LEU A 186 1.56 -10.18 1.82
CA LEU A 186 0.76 -10.44 3.00
C LEU A 186 -0.47 -9.54 2.98
N LEU A 187 -1.65 -10.15 2.96
CA LEU A 187 -2.93 -9.46 2.91
C LEU A 187 -3.57 -9.49 4.30
N VAL A 188 -3.58 -8.36 5.01
CA VAL A 188 -4.32 -8.24 6.26
C VAL A 188 -5.81 -8.17 5.91
N ASP A 189 -6.65 -9.02 6.49
CA ASP A 189 -8.06 -9.11 6.09
C ASP A 189 -9.13 -8.75 7.09
N VAL A 190 -10.25 -8.39 6.47
CA VAL A 190 -11.60 -8.65 6.95
C VAL A 190 -12.27 -9.65 5.98
N PRO A 191 -12.86 -10.75 6.46
CA PRO A 191 -13.33 -11.85 5.60
C PRO A 191 -14.31 -11.40 4.51
N GLY A 192 -14.25 -12.03 3.33
CA GLY A 192 -15.24 -11.86 2.27
C GLY A 192 -14.88 -10.86 1.16
N VAL A 193 -13.70 -10.22 1.19
CA VAL A 193 -13.31 -9.15 0.24
C VAL A 193 -12.71 -9.64 -1.09
N GLY A 194 -13.03 -10.87 -1.53
CA GLY A 194 -12.67 -11.35 -2.87
C GLY A 194 -11.20 -11.77 -3.08
N LYS A 195 -10.43 -12.08 -2.03
CA LYS A 195 -9.03 -12.52 -2.14
C LYS A 195 -8.81 -13.76 -2.99
N THR A 196 -9.70 -14.73 -2.84
CA THR A 196 -9.67 -15.95 -3.67
C THR A 196 -9.94 -15.62 -5.13
N GLN A 197 -10.86 -14.67 -5.40
CA GLN A 197 -11.14 -14.19 -6.75
C GLN A 197 -9.91 -13.48 -7.34
N LEU A 198 -9.20 -12.67 -6.54
CA LEU A 198 -7.95 -12.00 -6.93
C LEU A 198 -6.89 -12.99 -7.40
N CYS A 199 -6.60 -14.00 -6.59
CA CYS A 199 -5.57 -14.95 -6.94
C CYS A 199 -5.96 -15.80 -8.16
N LYS A 200 -7.22 -16.20 -8.27
CA LYS A 200 -7.73 -16.95 -9.44
C LYS A 200 -7.70 -16.12 -10.72
N ALA A 201 -8.16 -14.87 -10.66
CA ALA A 201 -8.15 -13.96 -11.80
C ALA A 201 -6.73 -13.68 -12.28
N LEU A 202 -5.79 -13.39 -11.35
CA LEU A 202 -4.38 -13.23 -11.69
C LEU A 202 -3.79 -14.49 -12.33
N ALA A 203 -4.11 -15.68 -11.80
CA ALA A 203 -3.62 -16.93 -12.35
C ALA A 203 -4.13 -17.17 -13.78
N ALA A 204 -5.42 -16.94 -14.01
CA ALA A 204 -6.05 -17.07 -15.32
C ALA A 204 -5.48 -16.08 -16.35
N VAL A 205 -5.37 -14.80 -15.97
CA VAL A 205 -4.93 -13.71 -16.85
C VAL A 205 -3.44 -13.84 -17.23
N ILE A 206 -2.62 -14.47 -16.38
CA ILE A 206 -1.16 -14.64 -16.58
C ILE A 206 -0.81 -16.05 -17.11
N GLU A 207 -1.80 -16.89 -17.41
CA GLU A 207 -1.60 -18.27 -17.88
C GLU A 207 -0.76 -19.11 -16.90
N THR A 208 -1.14 -19.08 -15.62
CA THR A 208 -0.43 -19.76 -14.54
C THR A 208 -1.35 -20.64 -13.72
N ARG A 209 -0.75 -21.58 -12.96
CA ARG A 209 -1.51 -22.47 -12.06
C ARG A 209 -1.81 -21.76 -10.75
N PHE A 210 -3.03 -21.98 -10.24
CA PHE A 210 -3.48 -21.52 -8.93
C PHE A 210 -3.53 -22.67 -7.93
N GLY A 211 -3.04 -22.42 -6.71
CA GLY A 211 -3.18 -23.31 -5.57
C GLY A 211 -3.74 -22.55 -4.38
N ARG A 212 -4.44 -23.26 -3.49
CA ARG A 212 -5.00 -22.70 -2.26
C ARG A 212 -4.72 -23.62 -1.09
N ILE A 213 -4.32 -23.03 0.03
CA ILE A 213 -4.17 -23.71 1.32
C ILE A 213 -4.96 -22.91 2.33
N GLN A 214 -5.85 -23.57 3.05
CA GLN A 214 -6.48 -23.02 4.24
C GLN A 214 -5.65 -23.47 5.44
N PHE A 215 -5.08 -22.53 6.19
CA PHE A 215 -4.35 -22.85 7.40
C PHE A 215 -5.34 -23.12 8.53
N THR A 216 -5.21 -24.31 9.12
CA THR A 216 -6.01 -24.78 10.25
C THR A 216 -5.07 -25.31 11.35
N PRO A 217 -5.52 -25.39 12.61
CA PRO A 217 -4.67 -25.85 13.72
C PRO A 217 -4.12 -27.27 13.56
N ASP A 218 -4.83 -28.12 12.82
CA ASP A 218 -4.52 -29.51 12.54
C ASP A 218 -3.69 -29.71 11.26
N LEU A 219 -3.47 -28.66 10.46
CA LEU A 219 -2.71 -28.75 9.22
C LEU A 219 -1.26 -29.15 9.49
N LEU A 220 -0.79 -30.22 8.83
CA LEU A 220 0.57 -30.71 8.98
C LEU A 220 1.49 -30.11 7.90
N PRO A 221 2.81 -30.02 8.15
CA PRO A 221 3.78 -29.61 7.13
C PRO A 221 3.69 -30.44 5.83
N MET A 222 3.44 -31.75 5.94
CA MET A 222 3.31 -32.65 4.80
C MET A 222 2.08 -32.36 3.93
N ASP A 223 1.02 -31.78 4.50
CA ASP A 223 -0.17 -31.38 3.74
C ASP A 223 0.12 -30.15 2.85
N ILE A 224 1.18 -29.41 3.17
CA ILE A 224 1.69 -28.28 2.39
C ILE A 224 2.70 -28.77 1.37
N THR A 225 3.74 -29.51 1.80
CA THR A 225 4.87 -29.91 0.94
C THR A 225 4.60 -31.15 0.11
N GLY A 226 3.55 -31.90 0.40
CA GLY A 226 3.34 -33.22 -0.17
C GLY A 226 4.07 -34.32 0.61
N ALA A 227 3.78 -35.56 0.23
CA ALA A 227 4.27 -36.76 0.90
C ALA A 227 4.41 -37.92 -0.08
N ASN A 228 5.27 -38.88 0.27
CA ASN A 228 5.36 -40.14 -0.44
C ASN A 228 4.23 -41.07 -0.02
N VAL A 229 3.41 -41.50 -0.99
CA VAL A 229 2.26 -42.38 -0.78
C VAL A 229 2.59 -43.76 -1.35
N PHE A 230 2.40 -44.80 -0.56
CA PHE A 230 2.59 -46.19 -1.00
C PHE A 230 1.45 -46.62 -1.93
N ASP A 231 1.76 -47.05 -3.16
CA ASP A 231 0.81 -47.72 -4.03
C ASP A 231 0.87 -49.24 -3.80
N PRO A 232 -0.21 -49.87 -3.29
CA PRO A 232 -0.21 -51.30 -2.99
C PRO A 232 -0.16 -52.19 -4.24
N ARG A 233 -0.47 -51.65 -5.44
CA ARG A 233 -0.41 -52.41 -6.71
C ARG A 233 1.04 -52.63 -7.13
N ASP A 234 1.82 -51.55 -7.13
CA ASP A 234 3.20 -51.56 -7.60
C ASP A 234 4.21 -51.81 -6.46
N LYS A 235 3.73 -51.78 -5.20
CA LYS A 235 4.54 -51.90 -3.97
C LYS A 235 5.66 -50.87 -3.91
N GLN A 236 5.41 -49.67 -4.45
CA GLN A 236 6.34 -48.56 -4.50
C GLN A 236 5.75 -47.30 -3.86
N PHE A 237 6.62 -46.43 -3.38
CA PHE A 237 6.24 -45.10 -2.90
C PHE A 237 6.31 -44.09 -4.03
N TYR A 238 5.24 -43.33 -4.24
CA TYR A 238 5.17 -42.25 -5.22
C TYR A 238 4.99 -40.92 -4.51
N PHE A 239 5.77 -39.92 -4.94
CA PHE A 239 5.61 -38.57 -4.44
C PHE A 239 4.28 -37.98 -4.90
N ARG A 240 3.44 -37.62 -3.93
CA ARG A 240 2.22 -36.87 -4.17
C ARG A 240 2.49 -35.40 -3.84
N PRO A 241 2.60 -34.51 -4.84
CA PRO A 241 2.90 -33.10 -4.61
C PRO A 241 1.79 -32.43 -3.79
N GLY A 242 2.19 -31.61 -2.84
CA GLY A 242 1.29 -30.75 -2.09
C GLY A 242 0.79 -29.54 -2.89
N PRO A 243 -0.13 -28.74 -2.32
CA PRO A 243 -0.71 -27.57 -2.96
C PRO A 243 0.29 -26.44 -3.26
N ILE A 244 1.50 -26.47 -2.69
CA ILE A 244 2.56 -25.49 -2.99
C ILE A 244 3.13 -25.61 -4.41
N PHE A 245 2.95 -26.75 -5.09
CA PHE A 245 3.49 -26.97 -6.46
C PHE A 245 2.63 -26.28 -7.52
N THR A 246 2.49 -24.98 -7.36
CA THR A 246 1.70 -24.07 -8.17
C THR A 246 2.53 -22.85 -8.54
N HIS A 247 1.97 -21.92 -9.30
CA HIS A 247 2.63 -20.65 -9.59
C HIS A 247 2.15 -19.55 -8.65
N ILE A 248 0.83 -19.45 -8.47
CA ILE A 248 0.20 -18.51 -7.53
C ILE A 248 -0.47 -19.32 -6.42
N LEU A 249 -0.02 -19.12 -5.19
CA LEU A 249 -0.51 -19.79 -4.00
C LEU A 249 -1.23 -18.79 -3.09
N LEU A 250 -2.51 -19.04 -2.82
CA LEU A 250 -3.23 -18.38 -1.73
C LEU A 250 -3.07 -19.19 -0.45
N ALA A 251 -2.43 -18.61 0.56
CA ALA A 251 -2.29 -19.19 1.90
C ALA A 251 -3.21 -18.45 2.88
N ASP A 252 -4.44 -18.95 3.02
CA ASP A 252 -5.46 -18.32 3.85
C ASP A 252 -5.22 -18.56 5.34
N GLU A 253 -5.33 -17.50 6.14
CA GLU A 253 -5.28 -17.52 7.61
C GLU A 253 -4.01 -18.16 8.18
N ILE A 254 -2.84 -17.78 7.66
CA ILE A 254 -1.55 -18.36 8.02
C ILE A 254 -1.29 -18.40 9.54
N ASN A 255 -1.88 -17.45 10.29
CA ASN A 255 -1.82 -17.36 11.73
C ASN A 255 -2.67 -18.41 12.48
N ARG A 256 -3.42 -19.30 11.82
CA ARG A 256 -4.19 -20.37 12.47
C ARG A 256 -3.44 -21.70 12.59
N ALA A 257 -2.40 -21.94 11.78
CA ALA A 257 -1.62 -23.17 11.90
C ALA A 257 -0.48 -23.05 12.91
N THR A 258 0.00 -24.20 13.37
CA THR A 258 1.12 -24.27 14.32
C THR A 258 2.39 -23.62 13.75
N PRO A 259 3.33 -23.14 14.60
CA PRO A 259 4.59 -22.56 14.14
C PRO A 259 5.42 -23.48 13.24
N LYS A 260 5.31 -24.81 13.42
CA LYS A 260 6.00 -25.80 12.57
C LYS A 260 5.43 -25.80 11.15
N THR A 261 4.11 -25.76 11.02
CA THR A 261 3.42 -25.70 9.72
C THR A 261 3.63 -24.37 9.02
N GLN A 262 3.61 -23.25 9.76
CA GLN A 262 3.97 -21.93 9.23
C GLN A 262 5.40 -21.93 8.67
N SER A 263 6.36 -22.50 9.42
CA SER A 263 7.77 -22.56 9.01
C SER A 263 7.96 -23.34 7.72
N ALA A 264 7.19 -24.42 7.49
CA ALA A 264 7.28 -25.21 6.27
C ALA A 264 6.95 -24.39 5.01
N LEU A 265 5.90 -23.55 5.04
CA LEU A 265 5.59 -22.66 3.93
C LEU A 265 6.67 -21.57 3.76
N LEU A 266 7.12 -20.97 4.86
CA LEU A 266 8.11 -19.88 4.85
C LEU A 266 9.48 -20.33 4.37
N GLU A 267 9.86 -21.57 4.63
CA GLU A 267 11.08 -22.20 4.10
C GLU A 267 10.99 -22.32 2.57
N VAL A 268 9.88 -22.85 2.05
CA VAL A 268 9.64 -22.94 0.59
C VAL A 268 9.63 -21.56 -0.05
N MET A 269 9.10 -20.54 0.63
CA MET A 269 9.13 -19.15 0.17
C MET A 269 10.56 -18.61 -0.02
N GLU A 270 11.50 -18.97 0.86
CA GLU A 270 12.89 -18.55 0.75
C GLU A 270 13.69 -19.41 -0.23
N GLU A 271 13.61 -20.74 -0.07
CA GLU A 271 14.49 -21.70 -0.76
C GLU A 271 13.99 -22.08 -2.16
N ARG A 272 12.72 -21.76 -2.49
CA ARG A 272 12.07 -22.13 -3.77
C ARG A 272 12.12 -23.64 -4.07
N CYS A 273 12.27 -24.45 -3.04
CA CYS A 273 12.21 -25.90 -3.12
C CYS A 273 11.62 -26.49 -1.85
N ALA A 274 11.15 -27.73 -1.94
CA ALA A 274 10.70 -28.53 -0.81
C ALA A 274 11.45 -29.86 -0.83
N THR A 275 11.99 -30.29 0.32
CA THR A 275 12.67 -31.58 0.44
C THR A 275 11.78 -32.55 1.20
N VAL A 276 11.44 -33.67 0.57
CA VAL A 276 10.59 -34.72 1.14
C VAL A 276 11.36 -36.05 1.06
N ASP A 277 11.56 -36.70 2.20
CA ASP A 277 12.31 -37.95 2.34
C ASP A 277 13.69 -37.94 1.65
N GLY A 278 14.41 -36.81 1.75
CA GLY A 278 15.74 -36.63 1.17
C GLY A 278 15.76 -36.30 -0.33
N VAL A 279 14.60 -36.22 -0.99
CA VAL A 279 14.49 -35.79 -2.39
C VAL A 279 14.02 -34.34 -2.45
N THR A 280 14.80 -33.48 -3.11
CA THR A 280 14.48 -32.06 -3.27
C THR A 280 13.68 -31.83 -4.55
N HIS A 281 12.49 -31.24 -4.40
CA HIS A 281 11.60 -30.85 -5.47
C HIS A 281 11.59 -29.32 -5.62
N ARG A 282 11.96 -28.82 -6.80
CA ARG A 282 11.98 -27.37 -7.07
C ARG A 282 10.59 -26.86 -7.44
N MET A 283 10.28 -25.64 -7.02
CA MET A 283 9.05 -24.96 -7.43
C MET A 283 9.16 -24.49 -8.89
N GLU A 284 8.05 -24.54 -9.63
CA GLU A 284 7.98 -23.92 -10.95
C GLU A 284 7.89 -22.39 -10.80
N GLU A 285 8.62 -21.65 -11.65
CA GLU A 285 8.60 -20.19 -11.64
C GLU A 285 7.51 -19.63 -12.60
N PRO A 286 6.81 -18.53 -12.24
CA PRO A 286 6.92 -17.81 -10.97
C PRO A 286 6.27 -18.58 -9.81
N PHE A 287 6.94 -18.68 -8.66
CA PHE A 287 6.31 -19.15 -7.41
C PHE A 287 6.01 -17.96 -6.49
N GLN A 288 4.73 -17.69 -6.29
CA GLN A 288 4.21 -16.49 -5.67
C GLN A 288 3.19 -16.82 -4.59
N VAL A 289 3.51 -16.50 -3.34
CA VAL A 289 2.60 -16.62 -2.20
C VAL A 289 1.88 -15.29 -1.95
N LEU A 290 0.56 -15.36 -1.84
CA LEU A 290 -0.31 -14.35 -1.25
C LEU A 290 -0.88 -14.97 0.03
N ALA A 291 -0.37 -14.55 1.19
CA ALA A 291 -0.84 -15.06 2.47
C ALA A 291 -1.86 -14.10 3.08
N THR A 292 -2.80 -14.61 3.88
CA THR A 292 -3.75 -13.78 4.61
C THR A 292 -3.60 -13.96 6.11
N MET A 293 -3.75 -12.87 6.85
CA MET A 293 -3.81 -12.89 8.32
C MET A 293 -5.07 -12.17 8.77
N ASN A 294 -5.80 -12.78 9.69
CA ASN A 294 -6.91 -12.12 10.36
C ASN A 294 -6.38 -11.43 11.63
N PRO A 295 -6.52 -10.09 11.78
CA PRO A 295 -6.03 -9.35 12.92
C PRO A 295 -6.89 -9.52 14.18
N ILE A 296 -8.13 -10.00 14.07
CA ILE A 296 -9.06 -10.07 15.21
C ILE A 296 -8.76 -11.30 16.07
N GLU A 297 -8.31 -11.05 17.30
CA GLU A 297 -7.95 -12.03 18.32
C GLU A 297 -9.16 -12.84 18.81
N HIS A 298 -9.34 -14.03 18.25
CA HIS A 298 -10.18 -15.07 18.84
C HIS A 298 -9.34 -16.33 19.01
N GLN A 299 -9.48 -16.97 20.17
CA GLN A 299 -8.70 -18.11 20.66
C GLN A 299 -8.23 -19.09 19.55
N GLY A 300 -6.95 -19.48 19.58
CA GLY A 300 -6.41 -20.51 18.67
C GLY A 300 -5.57 -20.01 17.50
N THR A 301 -5.06 -18.77 17.55
CA THR A 301 -4.09 -18.25 16.56
C THR A 301 -2.66 -18.21 17.10
N TYR A 302 -1.70 -18.55 16.26
CA TYR A 302 -0.27 -18.41 16.48
C TYR A 302 0.26 -17.19 15.73
N ALA A 303 0.67 -16.16 16.48
CA ALA A 303 1.26 -14.96 15.89
C ALA A 303 2.54 -15.30 15.11
N LEU A 304 2.68 -14.73 13.92
CA LEU A 304 3.90 -14.84 13.13
C LEU A 304 4.99 -13.96 13.77
N PRO A 305 6.15 -14.53 14.17
CA PRO A 305 7.28 -13.75 14.65
C PRO A 305 7.73 -12.70 13.64
N ALA A 306 8.32 -11.60 14.10
CA ALA A 306 8.71 -10.50 13.23
C ALA A 306 9.66 -10.93 12.08
N ALA A 307 10.58 -11.86 12.38
CA ALA A 307 11.49 -12.45 11.40
C ALA A 307 10.77 -13.25 10.28
N GLN A 308 9.57 -13.77 10.55
CA GLN A 308 8.76 -14.49 9.56
C GLN A 308 7.98 -13.52 8.67
N ILE A 309 7.38 -12.48 9.26
CA ILE A 309 6.68 -11.45 8.50
C ILE A 309 7.64 -10.69 7.57
N ASP A 310 8.90 -10.51 7.98
CA ASP A 310 9.94 -9.85 7.16
C ASP A 310 10.20 -10.55 5.81
N ARG A 311 9.82 -11.83 5.65
CA ARG A 311 9.93 -12.57 4.38
C ARG A 311 8.91 -12.11 3.34
N PHE A 312 7.81 -11.46 3.76
CA PHE A 312 6.87 -10.83 2.85
C PHE A 312 7.44 -9.49 2.39
N MET A 313 7.38 -9.25 1.08
CA MET A 313 7.87 -7.99 0.51
C MET A 313 6.95 -6.84 0.91
N VAL A 314 5.65 -7.04 0.74
CA VAL A 314 4.61 -6.05 1.03
C VAL A 314 3.55 -6.61 1.96
N MET A 315 3.00 -5.74 2.81
CA MET A 315 1.76 -5.96 3.53
C MET A 315 0.70 -5.00 2.99
N LEU A 316 -0.45 -5.52 2.58
CA LEU A 316 -1.55 -4.75 2.00
C LEU A 316 -2.84 -4.97 2.78
N GLU A 317 -3.67 -3.94 2.83
CA GLU A 317 -5.05 -4.01 3.31
C GLU A 317 -5.98 -3.87 2.10
N ILE A 318 -6.95 -4.77 1.98
CA ILE A 318 -7.91 -4.74 0.88
C ILE A 318 -9.10 -3.84 1.23
N GLY A 319 -9.49 -3.80 2.51
CA GLY A 319 -10.64 -3.04 3.01
C GLY A 319 -11.97 -3.47 2.39
N TYR A 320 -13.09 -3.00 2.94
CA TYR A 320 -14.40 -3.25 2.34
C TYR A 320 -14.54 -2.49 1.00
N PRO A 321 -15.31 -3.03 0.03
CA PRO A 321 -15.70 -2.26 -1.15
C PRO A 321 -16.47 -1.00 -0.74
N THR A 322 -16.49 0.02 -1.60
CA THR A 322 -17.44 1.14 -1.42
C THR A 322 -18.88 0.64 -1.61
N PRO A 323 -19.91 1.34 -1.11
CA PRO A 323 -21.30 0.91 -1.32
C PRO A 323 -21.65 0.68 -2.81
N ASP A 324 -21.15 1.54 -3.70
CA ASP A 324 -21.34 1.40 -5.15
C ASP A 324 -20.59 0.19 -5.72
N ASP A 325 -19.38 -0.08 -5.23
CA ASP A 325 -18.64 -1.30 -5.58
C ASP A 325 -19.34 -2.55 -5.06
N GLU A 326 -19.94 -2.50 -3.87
CA GLU A 326 -20.63 -3.62 -3.25
C GLU A 326 -21.90 -3.98 -4.00
N VAL A 327 -22.68 -2.99 -4.44
CA VAL A 327 -23.83 -3.21 -5.34
C VAL A 327 -23.39 -3.90 -6.63
N ARG A 328 -22.29 -3.43 -7.24
CA ARG A 328 -21.73 -4.09 -8.44
C ARG A 328 -21.30 -5.53 -8.14
N VAL A 329 -20.65 -5.78 -7.01
CA VAL A 329 -20.30 -7.14 -6.56
C VAL A 329 -21.55 -8.02 -6.42
N LEU A 330 -22.66 -7.49 -5.92
CA LEU A 330 -23.94 -8.21 -5.85
C LEU A 330 -24.46 -8.56 -7.25
N ASP A 331 -24.48 -7.59 -8.17
CA ASP A 331 -24.89 -7.83 -9.57
C ASP A 331 -24.05 -8.93 -10.22
N PHE A 332 -22.74 -8.95 -9.96
CA PHE A 332 -21.83 -9.99 -10.46
C PHE A 332 -22.10 -11.38 -9.86
N HIS A 333 -22.43 -11.49 -8.57
CA HIS A 333 -22.64 -12.78 -7.89
C HIS A 333 -24.06 -13.32 -8.07
N LEU A 334 -25.05 -12.44 -8.31
CA LEU A 334 -26.43 -12.82 -8.60
C LEU A 334 -26.65 -13.18 -10.07
N GLY A 335 -25.69 -12.87 -10.94
CA GLY A 335 -25.70 -13.28 -12.35
C GLY A 335 -25.59 -14.79 -12.54
N ALA A 336 -26.09 -15.28 -13.68
CA ALA A 336 -26.14 -16.72 -13.98
C ALA A 336 -24.78 -17.38 -14.31
N ALA A 337 -23.74 -16.60 -14.59
CA ALA A 337 -22.41 -17.09 -14.95
C ALA A 337 -21.32 -16.37 -14.13
N SER A 338 -20.29 -17.12 -13.71
CA SER A 338 -19.17 -16.54 -12.96
C SER A 338 -18.30 -15.69 -13.89
N PRO A 339 -17.98 -14.42 -13.54
CA PRO A 339 -17.06 -13.59 -14.33
C PRO A 339 -15.68 -14.21 -14.53
N LEU A 340 -15.23 -15.08 -13.61
CA LEU A 340 -13.98 -15.83 -13.75
C LEU A 340 -13.98 -16.76 -14.97
N ASP A 341 -15.12 -17.37 -15.29
CA ASP A 341 -15.20 -18.35 -16.38
C ASP A 341 -15.07 -17.68 -17.76
N ALA A 342 -15.36 -16.38 -17.83
CA ALA A 342 -15.20 -15.57 -19.04
C ALA A 342 -13.77 -15.03 -19.22
N LEU A 343 -12.88 -15.16 -18.22
CA LEU A 343 -11.51 -14.67 -18.32
C LEU A 343 -10.69 -15.51 -19.27
N THR A 344 -10.07 -14.85 -20.25
CA THR A 344 -9.05 -15.42 -21.12
C THR A 344 -7.66 -14.93 -20.72
N PRO A 345 -6.59 -15.73 -20.89
CA PRO A 345 -5.23 -15.28 -20.67
C PRO A 345 -4.90 -14.02 -21.49
N VAL A 346 -4.36 -12.99 -20.83
CA VAL A 346 -3.96 -11.70 -21.46
C VAL A 346 -2.48 -11.70 -21.80
N ILE A 347 -1.68 -12.35 -20.94
CA ILE A 347 -0.26 -12.59 -21.13
C ILE A 347 0.06 -14.04 -20.81
N THR A 348 1.18 -14.52 -21.36
CA THR A 348 1.70 -15.85 -21.06
C THR A 348 2.57 -15.82 -19.80
N ARG A 349 2.80 -17.00 -19.20
CA ARG A 349 3.79 -17.16 -18.13
C ARG A 349 5.18 -16.66 -18.54
N ALA A 350 5.59 -16.94 -19.78
CA ALA A 350 6.89 -16.52 -20.30
C ALA A 350 7.01 -14.99 -20.38
N SER A 351 5.96 -14.31 -20.83
CA SER A 351 5.88 -12.84 -20.83
C SER A 351 6.01 -12.26 -19.42
N PHE A 352 5.34 -12.87 -18.44
CA PHE A 352 5.45 -12.43 -17.05
C PHE A 352 6.85 -12.69 -16.44
N MET A 353 7.52 -13.78 -16.82
CA MET A 353 8.91 -14.00 -16.42
C MET A 353 9.85 -12.91 -16.96
N GLU A 354 9.62 -12.43 -18.18
CA GLU A 354 10.37 -11.30 -18.75
C GLU A 354 10.17 -10.01 -17.93
N TRP A 355 8.99 -9.78 -17.36
CA TRP A 355 8.78 -8.65 -16.43
C TRP A 355 9.76 -8.76 -15.26
N ARG A 356 9.79 -9.93 -14.60
CA ARG A 356 10.64 -10.20 -13.44
C ARG A 356 12.14 -10.12 -13.74
N GLU A 357 12.53 -10.43 -14.97
CA GLU A 357 13.91 -10.31 -15.45
C GLU A 357 14.29 -8.87 -15.83
N THR A 358 13.30 -8.03 -16.15
CA THR A 358 13.49 -6.64 -16.53
C THR A 358 13.58 -5.71 -15.32
N VAL A 359 12.87 -6.00 -14.22
CA VAL A 359 12.91 -5.19 -12.99
C VAL A 359 14.35 -4.85 -12.54
N PRO A 360 15.32 -5.79 -12.49
CA PRO A 360 16.68 -5.46 -12.06
C PRO A 360 17.44 -4.54 -13.01
N GLN A 361 17.02 -4.42 -14.27
CA GLN A 361 17.65 -3.60 -15.31
C GLN A 361 17.24 -2.13 -15.21
N ILE A 362 16.16 -1.82 -14.48
CA ILE A 362 15.71 -0.44 -14.26
C ILE A 362 16.75 0.32 -13.45
N HIS A 363 17.16 1.48 -13.93
CA HIS A 363 18.23 2.24 -13.32
C HIS A 363 17.83 2.80 -11.94
N VAL A 364 18.72 2.67 -10.96
CA VAL A 364 18.61 3.36 -9.66
C VAL A 364 19.92 4.09 -9.42
N THR A 365 19.84 5.41 -9.39
CA THR A 365 20.99 6.30 -9.17
C THR A 365 21.64 6.04 -7.80
N PRO A 366 22.96 6.17 -7.66
CA PRO A 366 23.64 6.05 -6.36
C PRO A 366 23.05 6.94 -5.26
N GLU A 367 22.57 8.13 -5.63
CA GLU A 367 21.96 9.12 -4.74
C GLU A 367 20.69 8.54 -4.11
N LEU A 368 19.74 8.07 -4.93
CA LEU A 368 18.52 7.41 -4.43
C LEU A 368 18.81 6.19 -3.56
N LYS A 369 19.85 5.40 -3.85
CA LYS A 369 20.25 4.27 -3.00
C LYS A 369 20.73 4.74 -1.62
N ARG A 370 21.58 5.77 -1.57
CA ARG A 370 22.03 6.38 -0.32
C ARG A 370 20.87 6.97 0.46
N THR A 371 20.00 7.70 -0.22
CA THR A 371 18.78 8.26 0.35
C THR A 371 17.90 7.17 0.97
N ALA A 372 17.61 6.07 0.27
CA ALA A 372 16.83 4.96 0.82
C ALA A 372 17.47 4.35 2.08
N VAL A 373 18.80 4.18 2.08
CA VAL A 373 19.54 3.70 3.26
C VAL A 373 19.47 4.70 4.42
N GLU A 374 19.60 5.99 4.15
CA GLU A 374 19.50 7.07 5.15
C GLU A 374 18.11 7.10 5.79
N TYR A 375 17.03 6.99 5.01
CA TYR A 375 15.67 6.90 5.54
C TYR A 375 15.53 5.72 6.49
N ILE A 376 15.96 4.52 6.07
CA ILE A 376 15.88 3.32 6.91
C ILE A 376 16.71 3.46 8.17
N ASN A 377 17.91 4.03 8.08
CA ASN A 377 18.77 4.26 9.25
C ASN A 377 18.17 5.28 10.23
N LYS A 378 17.51 6.34 9.74
CA LYS A 378 16.78 7.28 10.58
C LYS A 378 15.59 6.61 11.27
N LEU A 379 14.83 5.79 10.54
CA LEU A 379 13.72 5.02 11.12
C LEU A 379 14.21 4.02 12.18
N ARG A 380 15.35 3.36 11.97
CA ARG A 380 15.98 2.47 12.98
C ARG A 380 16.38 3.20 14.26
N LYS A 381 16.86 4.44 14.15
CA LYS A 381 17.31 5.24 15.31
C LYS A 381 16.16 5.82 16.12
N GLY A 382 14.98 6.00 15.52
CA GLY A 382 13.78 6.50 16.20
C GLY A 382 12.85 5.40 16.73
N ALA A 383 13.26 4.14 16.64
CA ALA A 383 12.51 3.00 17.15
C ALA A 383 13.03 2.64 18.56
N ASP A 384 12.43 3.22 19.60
CA ASP A 384 12.76 2.96 21.02
C ASP A 384 12.26 1.58 21.51
N ASP A 385 11.61 0.81 20.64
CA ASP A 385 10.96 -0.48 20.93
C ASP A 385 11.86 -1.71 20.66
N GLY A 386 13.13 -1.50 20.32
CA GLY A 386 14.09 -2.59 20.07
C GLY A 386 13.85 -3.37 18.78
N GLN A 387 12.93 -2.93 17.91
CA GLN A 387 12.62 -3.61 16.64
C GLN A 387 13.38 -2.97 15.49
N SER A 388 14.51 -3.58 15.12
CA SER A 388 15.34 -3.06 14.03
C SER A 388 14.82 -3.50 12.65
N ILE A 389 14.60 -2.54 11.76
CA ILE A 389 14.27 -2.80 10.34
C ILE A 389 15.43 -3.56 9.68
N SER A 390 15.17 -4.74 9.12
CA SER A 390 16.22 -5.57 8.51
C SER A 390 16.81 -4.94 7.23
N PRO A 391 18.03 -5.31 6.80
CA PRO A 391 18.55 -4.92 5.49
C PRO A 391 17.69 -5.40 4.31
N ARG A 392 16.92 -6.49 4.50
CA ARG A 392 15.97 -7.01 3.51
C ARG A 392 14.88 -5.99 3.19
N ALA A 393 14.50 -5.14 4.15
CA ALA A 393 13.57 -4.05 3.94
C ALA A 393 14.05 -3.07 2.86
N THR A 394 15.30 -2.62 2.95
CA THR A 394 15.88 -1.67 1.99
C THR A 394 15.95 -2.28 0.59
N LEU A 395 16.38 -3.55 0.49
CA LEU A 395 16.42 -4.27 -0.78
C LEU A 395 15.02 -4.42 -1.40
N SER A 396 14.05 -4.85 -0.59
CA SER A 396 12.65 -5.01 -0.99
C SER A 396 12.05 -3.69 -1.46
N TRP A 397 12.35 -2.60 -0.75
CA TRP A 397 11.85 -1.27 -1.05
C TRP A 397 12.37 -0.75 -2.40
N VAL A 398 13.68 -0.88 -2.64
CA VAL A 398 14.28 -0.50 -3.92
C VAL A 398 13.79 -1.38 -5.06
N ARG A 399 13.69 -2.70 -4.85
CA ARG A 399 13.18 -3.64 -5.88
C ARG A 399 11.72 -3.37 -6.25
N ALA A 400 10.86 -3.12 -5.27
CA ALA A 400 9.47 -2.73 -5.50
C ALA A 400 9.39 -1.39 -6.25
N SER A 401 10.27 -0.44 -5.93
CA SER A 401 10.35 0.84 -6.65
C SER A 401 10.78 0.68 -8.12
N GLN A 402 11.76 -0.20 -8.38
CA GLN A 402 12.15 -0.57 -9.76
C GLN A 402 10.99 -1.20 -10.53
N ALA A 403 10.26 -2.12 -9.89
CA ALA A 403 9.09 -2.74 -10.50
C ALA A 403 8.01 -1.70 -10.82
N ARG A 404 7.68 -0.81 -9.89
CA ARG A 404 6.73 0.28 -10.13
C ARG A 404 7.17 1.16 -11.30
N ALA A 405 8.42 1.61 -11.31
CA ALA A 405 8.95 2.43 -12.40
C ALA A 405 8.80 1.75 -13.76
N MET A 406 9.16 0.46 -13.86
CA MET A 406 8.97 -0.35 -15.07
C MET A 406 7.51 -0.43 -15.50
N LEU A 407 6.60 -0.75 -14.57
CA LEU A 407 5.17 -0.91 -14.87
C LEU A 407 4.52 0.42 -15.28
N CYS A 408 5.04 1.55 -14.77
CA CYS A 408 4.71 2.90 -15.22
C CYS A 408 5.40 3.31 -16.55
N GLY A 409 6.16 2.43 -17.19
CA GLY A 409 6.80 2.70 -18.48
C GLY A 409 8.10 3.49 -18.40
N ARG A 410 8.78 3.52 -17.25
CA ARG A 410 10.03 4.26 -17.02
C ARG A 410 11.23 3.33 -16.84
N GLU A 411 12.37 3.75 -17.39
CA GLU A 411 13.65 3.01 -17.32
C GLU A 411 14.51 3.37 -16.08
N PHE A 412 13.99 4.24 -15.21
CA PHE A 412 14.68 4.69 -14.00
C PHE A 412 13.70 4.93 -12.85
N VAL A 413 14.18 4.70 -11.64
CA VAL A 413 13.44 4.96 -10.39
C VAL A 413 13.50 6.45 -10.04
N THR A 414 12.39 6.96 -9.54
CA THR A 414 12.27 8.33 -8.99
C THR A 414 11.99 8.30 -7.49
N MET A 415 12.09 9.45 -6.84
CA MET A 415 11.70 9.59 -5.44
C MET A 415 10.22 9.27 -5.19
N ASP A 416 9.34 9.59 -6.15
CA ASP A 416 7.91 9.27 -6.07
C ASP A 416 7.70 7.76 -5.96
N ASP A 417 8.45 6.95 -6.72
CA ASP A 417 8.34 5.49 -6.66
C ASP A 417 8.67 4.97 -5.27
N LEU A 418 9.78 5.43 -4.69
CA LEU A 418 10.19 5.08 -3.34
C LEU A 418 9.09 5.44 -2.34
N LEU A 419 8.63 6.68 -2.34
CA LEU A 419 7.61 7.14 -1.39
C LEU A 419 6.27 6.42 -1.57
N HIS A 420 5.92 6.04 -2.78
CA HIS A 420 4.67 5.37 -3.08
C HIS A 420 4.63 3.93 -2.55
N VAL A 421 5.70 3.15 -2.75
CA VAL A 421 5.76 1.75 -2.29
C VAL A 421 6.17 1.60 -0.83
N ALA A 422 6.71 2.66 -0.20
CA ALA A 422 7.22 2.60 1.16
C ALA A 422 6.19 2.14 2.22
N PRO A 423 4.92 2.59 2.21
CA PRO A 423 3.93 2.19 3.21
C PRO A 423 3.69 0.68 3.18
N ASP A 424 3.57 0.12 1.97
CA ASP A 424 3.31 -1.30 1.76
C ASP A 424 4.51 -2.16 2.17
N VAL A 425 5.74 -1.68 1.92
CA VAL A 425 6.96 -2.41 2.25
C VAL A 425 7.37 -2.25 3.72
N LEU A 426 7.17 -1.09 4.33
CA LEU A 426 7.76 -0.80 5.65
C LEU A 426 6.80 -1.01 6.83
N ARG A 427 5.48 -0.97 6.63
CA ARG A 427 4.50 -1.03 7.72
C ARG A 427 4.66 -2.23 8.65
N HIS A 428 4.83 -3.42 8.09
CA HIS A 428 4.95 -4.67 8.83
C HIS A 428 6.34 -4.93 9.38
N ARG A 429 7.29 -4.03 9.09
CA ARG A 429 8.64 -4.03 9.65
C ARG A 429 8.80 -2.99 10.76
N LEU A 430 7.80 -2.11 10.89
CA LEU A 430 7.69 -1.03 11.87
C LEU A 430 6.52 -1.25 12.84
N TRP A 431 5.72 -2.31 12.66
CA TRP A 431 4.48 -2.57 13.42
C TRP A 431 3.57 -1.34 13.54
N THR A 432 3.46 -0.58 12.46
CA THR A 432 2.69 0.67 12.44
C THR A 432 1.77 0.71 11.23
N ASP A 433 0.75 1.55 11.28
CA ASP A 433 -0.18 1.71 10.17
C ASP A 433 0.49 2.42 8.97
N ALA A 434 -0.09 2.25 7.77
CA ALA A 434 0.45 2.80 6.54
C ALA A 434 0.51 4.34 6.53
N HIS A 435 -0.38 5.01 7.26
CA HIS A 435 -0.42 6.46 7.37
C HIS A 435 0.78 6.98 8.18
N THR A 436 1.05 6.36 9.32
CA THR A 436 2.19 6.65 10.20
C THR A 436 3.52 6.44 9.49
N VAL A 437 3.64 5.41 8.63
CA VAL A 437 4.84 5.26 7.77
C VAL A 437 5.02 6.46 6.84
N ARG A 438 3.95 6.91 6.15
CA ARG A 438 4.01 8.06 5.24
C ARG A 438 4.40 9.34 5.98
N GLU A 439 3.83 9.57 7.16
CA GLU A 439 4.14 10.75 7.98
C GLU A 439 5.59 10.76 8.44
N ARG A 440 6.10 9.63 8.96
CA ARG A 440 7.51 9.51 9.35
C ARG A 440 8.45 9.76 8.18
N LEU A 441 8.13 9.25 6.98
CA LEU A 441 8.92 9.52 5.78
C LEU A 441 8.88 11.00 5.38
N ARG A 442 7.71 11.65 5.45
CA ARG A 442 7.60 13.10 5.20
C ARG A 442 8.40 13.91 6.22
N ALA A 443 8.33 13.58 7.50
CA ALA A 443 9.10 14.23 8.55
C ALA A 443 10.62 14.07 8.33
N VAL A 444 11.06 12.88 7.90
CA VAL A 444 12.46 12.63 7.56
C VAL A 444 12.90 13.40 6.30
N ALA A 445 12.02 13.52 5.29
CA ALA A 445 12.28 14.29 4.09
C ALA A 445 12.47 15.79 4.41
N LEU A 446 11.62 16.33 5.28
CA LEU A 446 11.66 17.73 5.72
C LEU A 446 12.89 18.04 6.60
N THR A 447 13.37 17.07 7.39
CA THR A 447 14.58 17.22 8.22
C THR A 447 15.89 16.96 7.45
N GLY A 448 15.83 16.28 6.30
CA GLY A 448 16.99 16.08 5.40
C GLY A 448 17.26 17.23 4.43
N ALA A 449 16.36 18.22 4.34
CA ALA A 449 16.49 19.39 3.47
C ALA A 449 17.16 20.60 4.15
N ARG A 450 17.89 20.39 5.25
CA ARG A 450 18.65 21.42 5.98
C ARG A 450 20.15 21.15 5.95
#